data_AF-A0ABD4KXE9-F1
#
_entry.id   AF-A0ABD4KXE9-F1
#
_cell.length_a   1.000
_cell.length_b   1.000
_cell.length_c   1.000
_cell.angle_alpha   90.00
_cell.angle_beta   90.00
_cell.angle_gamma   90.00
#
_symmetry.space_group_name_H-M   'P 1'
#
loop_
_entity.id
_entity.type
_entity.pdbx_description
1 polymer ?
#
loop_
_entity_poly.entity_id
_entity_poly.type
_entity_poly.pdbx_seq_one_letter_code
_entity_poly.pdbx_strand_id
1 'polypeptide(L)'
;RIVSMESMNMNKVMLLVDFMGIGEDFVFHLEAKYKCVIEVGELVDALDKEGIEPPLDENIIHSFISSSSYLDTCTPILERIVLRDEDSVLPGGIERELTKKKYKIKGEVWDVHQDDVDPFPSSPHAHNYDENVVMHLGTGELYRSRKLVGKVNKKHFLRLRALINNVELPTLEI
;
A
#
# COMPACT_ATOMS: atom_id res chain seq x y z
N ARG A 1 -1.39 19.64 -28.69
CA ARG A 1 -1.86 19.85 -27.30
C ARG A 1 -1.05 18.89 -26.46
N ILE A 2 -0.13 19.38 -25.63
CA ILE A 2 0.72 18.51 -24.80
C ILE A 2 -0.21 18.05 -23.67
N VAL A 3 -0.71 16.82 -23.77
CA VAL A 3 -1.40 16.17 -22.64
C VAL A 3 -0.29 15.93 -21.62
N SER A 4 -0.32 16.62 -20.48
CA SER A 4 0.62 16.33 -19.42
C SER A 4 0.36 14.90 -18.95
N MET A 5 1.39 14.06 -18.98
CA MET A 5 1.39 12.74 -18.35
C MET A 5 1.37 12.95 -16.84
N GLU A 6 0.17 13.20 -16.30
CA GLU A 6 -0.04 13.29 -14.87
C GLU A 6 -0.31 11.88 -14.36
N SER A 7 0.49 11.45 -13.38
CA SER A 7 0.39 10.14 -12.77
C SER A 7 -0.13 10.22 -11.34
N MET A 8 -0.89 9.21 -10.94
CA MET A 8 -1.50 9.09 -9.63
C MET A 8 -0.90 7.91 -8.88
N ASN A 9 -0.55 8.13 -7.62
CA ASN A 9 -0.26 7.01 -6.71
C ASN A 9 -1.56 6.32 -6.29
N MET A 10 -1.46 5.06 -5.85
CA MET A 10 -2.63 4.25 -5.52
C MET A 10 -3.41 4.73 -4.30
N ASN A 11 -2.81 5.54 -3.41
CA ASN A 11 -3.56 6.18 -2.32
C ASN A 11 -4.57 7.21 -2.87
N LYS A 12 -4.18 7.97 -3.90
CA LYS A 12 -5.09 8.90 -4.59
C LYS A 12 -6.19 8.14 -5.33
N VAL A 13 -5.84 7.01 -5.96
CA VAL A 13 -6.82 6.15 -6.64
C VAL A 13 -7.80 5.54 -5.65
N MET A 14 -7.31 5.06 -4.49
CA MET A 14 -8.14 4.49 -3.42
C MET A 14 -9.21 5.47 -2.95
N LEU A 15 -8.82 6.72 -2.68
CA LEU A 15 -9.75 7.75 -2.25
C LEU A 15 -10.77 8.13 -3.32
N LEU A 16 -10.36 8.14 -4.58
CA LEU A 16 -11.27 8.36 -5.71
C LEU A 16 -12.29 7.23 -5.79
N VAL A 17 -11.86 5.97 -5.74
CA VAL A 17 -12.77 4.82 -5.87
C VAL A 17 -13.69 4.69 -4.66
N ASP A 18 -13.21 4.99 -3.45
CA ASP A 18 -14.01 5.05 -2.22
C ASP A 18 -15.09 6.14 -2.32
N PHE A 19 -14.71 7.33 -2.79
CA PHE A 19 -15.66 8.44 -3.03
C PHE A 19 -16.77 8.04 -4.01
N MET A 20 -16.42 7.23 -5.01
CA MET A 20 -17.34 6.75 -6.02
C MET A 20 -18.13 5.50 -5.60
N GLY A 21 -17.81 4.91 -4.45
CA GLY A 21 -18.41 3.64 -4.01
C GLY A 21 -17.97 2.43 -4.84
N ILE A 22 -16.86 2.54 -5.57
CA ILE A 22 -16.20 1.42 -6.24
C ILE A 22 -15.42 0.64 -5.17
N GLY A 23 -15.63 -0.67 -5.09
CA GLY A 23 -14.96 -1.51 -4.09
C GLY A 23 -13.44 -1.51 -4.24
N GLU A 24 -12.73 -1.68 -3.12
CA GLU A 24 -11.26 -1.69 -3.07
C GLU A 24 -10.60 -2.77 -3.95
N ASP A 25 -11.35 -3.83 -4.31
CA ASP A 25 -10.96 -4.87 -5.26
C ASP A 25 -10.46 -4.28 -6.59
N PHE A 26 -11.02 -3.15 -7.04
CA PHE A 26 -10.56 -2.46 -8.23
C PHE A 26 -9.13 -1.93 -8.08
N VAL A 27 -8.79 -1.33 -6.95
CA VAL A 27 -7.43 -0.78 -6.73
C VAL A 27 -6.41 -1.89 -6.62
N PHE A 28 -6.75 -3.02 -5.99
CA PHE A 28 -5.85 -4.18 -5.93
C PHE A 28 -5.49 -4.70 -7.33
N HIS A 29 -6.43 -4.72 -8.28
CA HIS A 29 -6.15 -5.07 -9.67
C HIS A 29 -5.22 -4.06 -10.34
N LEU A 30 -5.42 -2.75 -10.07
CA LEU A 30 -4.56 -1.70 -10.61
C LEU A 30 -3.15 -1.77 -10.04
N GLU A 31 -2.99 -1.99 -8.74
CA GLU A 31 -1.68 -2.13 -8.09
C GLU A 31 -0.85 -3.28 -8.67
N ALA A 32 -1.49 -4.43 -8.85
CA ALA A 32 -0.84 -5.60 -9.45
C ALA A 32 -0.31 -5.32 -10.87
N LYS A 33 -0.97 -4.41 -11.60
CA LYS A 33 -0.63 -4.07 -12.98
C LYS A 33 0.33 -2.89 -13.10
N TYR A 34 0.16 -1.87 -12.26
CA TYR A 34 0.79 -0.55 -12.42
C TYR A 34 1.83 -0.22 -11.33
N LYS A 35 2.16 -1.17 -10.43
CA LYS A 35 3.24 -1.02 -9.44
C LYS A 35 3.16 0.29 -8.64
N CYS A 36 1.96 0.59 -8.14
CA CYS A 36 1.67 1.71 -7.22
C CYS A 36 1.52 3.11 -7.86
N VAL A 37 1.79 3.29 -9.17
CA VAL A 37 1.56 4.57 -9.88
C VAL A 37 0.89 4.30 -11.23
N ILE A 38 -0.21 4.99 -11.53
CA ILE A 38 -0.96 4.86 -12.78
C ILE A 38 -1.09 6.22 -13.47
N GLU A 39 -0.95 6.26 -14.80
CA GLU A 39 -1.23 7.48 -15.56
C GLU A 39 -2.73 7.76 -15.55
N VAL A 40 -3.14 9.04 -15.47
CA VAL A 40 -4.57 9.42 -15.39
C VAL A 40 -5.37 8.85 -16.57
N GLY A 41 -4.82 8.87 -17.79
CA GLY A 41 -5.48 8.27 -18.95
C GLY A 41 -5.69 6.76 -18.82
N GLU A 42 -4.74 6.03 -18.22
CA GLU A 42 -4.88 4.58 -17.99
C GLU A 42 -5.90 4.28 -16.88
N LEU A 43 -6.04 5.19 -15.90
CA LEU A 43 -7.06 5.11 -14.87
C LEU A 43 -8.46 5.32 -15.45
N VAL A 44 -8.64 6.30 -16.33
CA VAL A 44 -9.91 6.53 -17.06
C VAL A 44 -10.29 5.27 -17.83
N ASP A 45 -9.37 4.73 -18.62
CA ASP A 45 -9.60 3.48 -19.39
C ASP A 45 -9.95 2.28 -18.51
N ALA A 46 -9.42 2.21 -17.29
CA ALA A 46 -9.72 1.14 -16.35
C ALA A 46 -11.10 1.32 -15.69
N LEU A 47 -11.47 2.55 -15.31
CA LEU A 47 -12.77 2.87 -14.73
C LEU A 47 -13.91 2.69 -15.75
N ASP A 48 -13.68 3.04 -17.02
CA ASP A 48 -14.64 2.84 -18.10
C ASP A 48 -14.99 1.35 -18.29
N LYS A 49 -14.02 0.45 -18.10
CA LYS A 49 -14.24 -1.00 -18.20
C LYS A 49 -15.11 -1.56 -17.08
N GLU A 50 -15.12 -0.91 -15.91
CA GLU A 50 -16.00 -1.26 -14.79
C GLU A 50 -17.43 -0.73 -15.00
N GLY A 51 -17.68 0.03 -16.07
CA GLY A 51 -19.02 0.51 -16.43
C GLY A 51 -19.56 1.57 -15.46
N ILE A 52 -18.67 2.42 -14.93
CA ILE A 52 -19.04 3.44 -13.96
C ILE A 52 -19.82 4.57 -14.62
N GLU A 53 -20.97 4.93 -14.05
CA GLU A 53 -21.76 6.08 -14.47
C GLU A 53 -21.84 7.18 -13.40
N PRO A 54 -21.71 8.48 -13.77
CA PRO A 54 -21.40 8.97 -15.12
C PRO A 54 -19.93 8.68 -15.52
N PRO A 55 -19.63 8.56 -16.83
CA PRO A 55 -18.27 8.30 -17.30
C PRO A 55 -17.34 9.40 -16.80
N LEU A 56 -16.25 8.97 -16.17
CA LEU A 56 -15.23 9.88 -15.68
C LEU A 56 -14.32 10.29 -16.82
N ASP A 57 -14.21 11.59 -17.04
CA ASP A 57 -13.17 12.14 -17.90
C ASP A 57 -11.98 12.61 -17.08
N GLU A 58 -10.87 12.88 -17.77
CA GLU A 58 -9.65 13.38 -17.16
C GLU A 58 -9.93 14.66 -16.33
N ASN A 59 -10.83 15.54 -16.78
CA ASN A 59 -11.11 16.81 -16.10
C ASN A 59 -11.72 16.61 -14.71
N ILE A 60 -12.63 15.65 -14.56
CA ILE A 60 -13.25 15.34 -13.26
C ILE A 60 -12.18 14.77 -12.31
N ILE A 61 -11.31 13.88 -12.79
CA ILE A 61 -10.22 13.31 -11.99
C ILE A 61 -9.24 14.43 -11.56
N HIS A 62 -8.83 15.30 -12.47
CA HIS A 62 -7.97 16.45 -12.14
C HIS A 62 -8.62 17.39 -11.12
N SER A 63 -9.93 17.65 -11.25
CA SER A 63 -10.67 18.47 -10.28
C SER A 63 -10.72 17.80 -8.90
N PHE A 64 -10.94 16.49 -8.83
CA PHE A 64 -10.93 15.74 -7.58
C PHE A 64 -9.56 15.84 -6.90
N ILE A 65 -8.48 15.57 -7.63
CA ILE A 65 -7.09 15.68 -7.13
C ILE A 65 -6.82 17.09 -6.59
N SER A 66 -7.13 18.11 -7.39
CA SER A 66 -6.85 19.51 -7.04
C SER A 66 -7.66 20.00 -5.83
N SER A 67 -8.83 19.40 -5.59
CA SER A 67 -9.71 19.75 -4.47
C SER A 67 -9.39 18.99 -3.18
N SER A 68 -8.66 17.87 -3.27
CA SER A 68 -8.41 17.00 -2.14
C SER A 68 -7.08 17.35 -1.47
N SER A 69 -7.11 18.37 -0.62
CA SER A 69 -5.95 18.80 0.20
C SER A 69 -5.39 17.71 1.12
N TYR A 70 -6.15 16.62 1.33
CA TYR A 70 -5.74 15.46 2.09
C TYR A 70 -4.68 14.62 1.35
N LEU A 71 -4.70 14.62 0.01
CA LEU A 71 -3.77 13.82 -0.81
C LEU A 71 -2.32 14.29 -0.70
N ASP A 72 -2.12 15.58 -0.42
CA ASP A 72 -0.79 16.17 -0.22
C ASP A 72 -0.13 15.70 1.08
N THR A 73 -0.91 15.07 1.98
CA THR A 73 -0.43 14.53 3.26
C THR A 73 -0.30 13.01 3.28
N CYS A 74 -0.76 12.32 2.24
CA CYS A 74 -0.66 10.86 2.16
C CYS A 74 0.73 10.44 1.69
N THR A 75 1.51 9.83 2.59
CA THR A 75 2.80 9.20 2.28
C THR A 75 2.63 8.20 1.12
N PRO A 76 3.39 8.32 0.02
CA PRO A 76 3.24 7.42 -1.12
C PRO A 76 3.68 5.99 -0.73
N ILE A 77 2.88 4.99 -1.09
CA ILE A 77 3.30 3.59 -1.03
C ILE A 77 4.31 3.37 -2.16
N LEU A 78 5.54 3.01 -1.81
CA LEU A 78 6.61 2.81 -2.77
C LEU A 78 6.60 1.39 -3.36
N GLU A 79 6.20 0.42 -2.54
CA GLU A 79 6.15 -0.97 -2.92
C GLU A 79 5.11 -1.71 -2.07
N ARG A 80 4.29 -2.54 -2.72
CA ARG A 80 3.32 -3.44 -2.09
C ARG A 80 3.75 -4.88 -2.31
N ILE A 81 3.91 -5.63 -1.22
CA ILE A 81 4.30 -7.04 -1.24
C ILE A 81 3.10 -7.88 -0.79
N VAL A 82 2.73 -8.87 -1.61
CA VAL A 82 1.68 -9.84 -1.30
C VAL A 82 2.31 -11.22 -1.11
N LEU A 83 2.17 -11.78 0.08
CA LEU A 83 2.65 -13.12 0.45
C LEU A 83 1.51 -14.12 0.46
N ARG A 84 1.78 -15.38 0.16
CA ARG A 84 0.81 -16.47 0.38
C ARG A 84 0.75 -16.85 1.87
N ASP A 85 -0.31 -17.54 2.30
CA ASP A 85 -0.48 -17.95 3.69
C ASP A 85 0.71 -18.79 4.21
N GLU A 86 1.23 -19.71 3.39
CA GLU A 86 2.41 -20.52 3.72
C GLU A 86 3.70 -19.69 3.87
N ASP A 87 3.71 -18.47 3.34
CA ASP A 87 4.85 -17.55 3.31
C ASP A 87 4.69 -16.40 4.33
N SER A 88 3.66 -16.45 5.17
CA SER A 88 3.38 -15.48 6.23
C SER A 88 4.63 -15.18 7.06
N VAL A 89 4.93 -13.90 7.23
CA VAL A 89 6.07 -13.45 8.04
C VAL A 89 5.67 -13.16 9.48
N LEU A 90 4.38 -13.01 9.76
CA LEU A 90 3.88 -12.82 11.11
C LEU A 90 4.15 -14.06 11.98
N PRO A 91 4.84 -13.92 13.13
CA PRO A 91 5.07 -15.03 14.02
C PRO A 91 3.75 -15.52 14.65
N GLY A 92 3.66 -16.82 14.91
CA GLY A 92 2.52 -17.41 15.61
C GLY A 92 2.36 -16.83 17.02
N GLY A 93 1.12 -16.59 17.44
CA GLY A 93 0.80 -16.12 18.80
C GLY A 93 0.67 -14.60 18.96
N ILE A 94 0.86 -13.81 17.89
CA ILE A 94 0.44 -12.40 17.89
C ILE A 94 -1.09 -12.34 17.83
N GLU A 95 -1.68 -11.59 18.76
CA GLU A 95 -3.12 -11.35 18.80
C GLU A 95 -3.54 -10.54 17.58
N ARG A 96 -4.38 -11.12 16.71
CA ARG A 96 -4.85 -10.49 15.48
C ARG A 96 -5.98 -9.51 15.80
N GLU A 97 -5.77 -8.22 15.55
CA GLU A 97 -6.83 -7.22 15.68
C GLU A 97 -7.67 -7.23 14.40
N LEU A 98 -8.80 -7.94 14.42
CA LEU A 98 -9.76 -7.96 13.32
C LEU A 98 -10.63 -6.69 13.35
N THR A 99 -10.06 -5.54 12.99
CA THR A 99 -10.77 -4.24 13.11
C THR A 99 -11.64 -3.92 11.89
N LYS A 100 -11.47 -4.62 10.76
CA LYS A 100 -12.34 -4.46 9.57
C LYS A 100 -12.70 -5.81 8.95
N LYS A 101 -14.00 -6.05 8.80
CA LYS A 101 -14.55 -7.12 7.97
C LYS A 101 -14.35 -6.71 6.50
N LYS A 102 -13.23 -7.09 5.90
CA LYS A 102 -13.03 -7.04 4.43
C LYS A 102 -12.52 -8.39 3.95
N TYR A 103 -13.02 -8.84 2.81
CA TYR A 103 -12.82 -10.19 2.30
C TYR A 103 -11.36 -10.36 1.85
N LYS A 104 -10.60 -11.21 2.54
CA LYS A 104 -9.24 -11.61 2.14
C LYS A 104 -9.31 -12.58 0.96
N ILE A 105 -8.68 -12.26 -0.16
CA ILE A 105 -8.28 -13.23 -1.16
C ILE A 105 -6.75 -13.41 -1.07
N LYS A 106 -6.33 -14.55 -0.50
CA LYS A 106 -4.99 -15.17 -0.68
C LYS A 106 -3.77 -14.38 -0.19
N GLY A 107 -3.78 -13.99 1.08
CA GLY A 107 -2.55 -13.89 1.86
C GLY A 107 -2.12 -12.48 2.26
N GLU A 108 -0.96 -12.41 2.94
CA GLU A 108 -0.52 -11.32 3.80
C GLU A 108 0.09 -10.15 3.01
N VAL A 109 -0.38 -8.92 3.23
CA VAL A 109 0.03 -7.71 2.49
C VAL A 109 0.91 -6.81 3.35
N TRP A 110 2.00 -6.31 2.76
CA TRP A 110 2.91 -5.33 3.38
C TRP A 110 3.19 -4.14 2.46
N ASP A 111 3.03 -2.93 3.00
CA ASP A 111 3.28 -1.67 2.29
C ASP A 111 4.55 -1.00 2.83
N VAL A 112 5.51 -0.69 1.96
CA VAL A 112 6.79 -0.08 2.35
C VAL A 112 6.77 1.44 2.17
N HIS A 113 7.10 2.16 3.24
CA HIS A 113 7.19 3.62 3.28
C HIS A 113 8.64 4.05 3.55
N GLN A 114 9.18 5.00 2.77
CA GLN A 114 10.53 5.55 2.95
C GLN A 114 10.54 6.80 3.83
N ASP A 115 9.75 7.80 3.46
CA ASP A 115 9.78 9.13 4.06
C ASP A 115 8.44 9.45 4.73
N ASP A 116 8.13 8.72 5.80
CA ASP A 116 6.95 9.00 6.61
C ASP A 116 7.25 10.12 7.63
N VAL A 117 6.22 10.90 7.98
CA VAL A 117 6.34 11.98 8.99
C VAL A 117 6.72 11.41 10.36
N ASP A 118 6.35 10.15 10.64
CA ASP A 118 6.81 9.38 11.79
C ASP A 118 7.71 8.22 11.28
N PRO A 119 9.05 8.39 11.26
CA PRO A 119 9.98 7.38 10.76
C PRO A 119 10.16 6.18 11.70
N PHE A 120 9.33 6.07 12.75
CA PHE A 120 9.34 4.92 13.65
C PHE A 120 8.74 3.69 12.96
N PRO A 121 9.30 2.47 13.12
CA PRO A 121 10.50 2.14 13.88
C PRO A 121 11.82 2.25 13.08
N SER A 122 11.74 2.39 11.75
CA SER A 122 12.88 2.64 10.85
C SER A 122 12.45 3.42 9.61
N SER A 123 13.41 3.96 8.85
CA SER A 123 13.17 4.52 7.51
C SER A 123 14.05 3.78 6.49
N PRO A 124 13.48 3.14 5.46
CA PRO A 124 12.06 2.77 5.33
C PRO A 124 11.55 1.80 6.42
N HIS A 125 10.23 1.68 6.56
CA HIS A 125 9.54 0.64 7.34
C HIS A 125 8.40 0.02 6.53
N ALA A 126 7.86 -1.12 7.00
CA ALA A 126 6.75 -1.79 6.33
C ALA A 126 5.50 -1.86 7.21
N HIS A 127 4.34 -1.51 6.67
CA HIS A 127 3.04 -1.59 7.34
C HIS A 127 2.29 -2.86 6.92
N ASN A 128 1.64 -3.50 7.88
CA ASN A 128 0.55 -4.44 7.63
C ASN A 128 -0.71 -3.87 8.28
N TYR A 129 -1.53 -3.21 7.46
CA TYR A 129 -2.74 -2.52 7.92
C TYR A 129 -3.83 -3.47 8.41
N ASP A 130 -3.90 -4.69 7.87
CA ASP A 130 -4.87 -5.72 8.28
C ASP A 130 -4.68 -6.13 9.74
N GLU A 131 -3.44 -6.26 10.17
CA GLU A 131 -3.07 -6.73 11.50
C GLU A 131 -2.64 -5.58 12.43
N ASN A 132 -2.73 -4.34 11.93
CA ASN A 132 -2.38 -3.11 12.61
C ASN A 132 -0.95 -3.16 13.19
N VAL A 133 0.03 -3.62 12.40
CA VAL A 133 1.45 -3.72 12.82
C VAL A 133 2.39 -3.05 11.83
N VAL A 134 3.49 -2.52 12.36
CA VAL A 134 4.58 -1.93 11.59
C VAL A 134 5.87 -2.72 11.83
N MET A 135 6.62 -3.03 10.78
CA MET A 135 7.87 -3.76 10.84
C MET A 135 9.08 -2.85 10.68
N HIS A 136 10.05 -3.00 11.58
CA HIS A 136 11.38 -2.43 11.42
C HIS A 136 12.15 -3.21 10.35
N LEU A 137 12.46 -2.55 9.23
CA LEU A 137 13.04 -3.25 8.09
C LEU A 137 14.49 -3.67 8.31
N GLY A 138 15.25 -3.13 9.28
CA GLY A 138 16.60 -3.61 9.64
C GLY A 138 16.66 -4.83 10.59
N THR A 139 15.70 -4.96 11.51
CA THR A 139 15.71 -5.98 12.58
C THR A 139 14.63 -7.05 12.43
N GLY A 140 13.55 -6.78 11.68
CA GLY A 140 12.38 -7.66 11.56
C GLY A 140 11.45 -7.62 12.78
N GLU A 141 11.63 -6.64 13.66
CA GLU A 141 10.78 -6.43 14.83
C GLU A 141 9.44 -5.81 14.43
N LEU A 142 8.38 -6.24 15.12
CA LEU A 142 7.00 -5.85 14.86
C LEU A 142 6.49 -4.97 16.00
N TYR A 143 5.89 -3.86 15.65
CA TYR A 143 5.39 -2.86 16.57
C TYR A 143 3.90 -2.59 16.35
N ARG A 144 3.15 -2.44 17.45
CA ARG A 144 1.85 -1.75 17.46
C ARG A 144 2.03 -0.40 18.12
N SER A 145 1.78 0.66 17.39
CA SER A 145 2.19 2.00 17.78
C SER A 145 3.69 2.00 18.12
N ARG A 146 4.09 2.10 19.40
CA ARG A 146 5.50 2.04 19.84
C ARG A 146 5.82 0.81 20.70
N LYS A 147 4.89 -0.14 20.84
CA LYS A 147 5.08 -1.33 21.65
C LYS A 147 5.55 -2.48 20.77
N LEU A 148 6.68 -3.10 21.12
CA LEU A 148 7.15 -4.33 20.51
C LEU A 148 6.14 -5.46 20.79
N VAL A 149 5.62 -6.07 19.74
CA VAL A 149 4.63 -7.16 19.81
C VAL A 149 5.18 -8.49 19.30
N GLY A 150 6.30 -8.48 18.60
CA GLY A 150 6.95 -9.70 18.16
C GLY A 150 8.15 -9.43 17.25
N LYS A 151 8.70 -10.51 16.71
CA LYS A 151 9.80 -10.47 15.75
C LYS A 151 9.57 -11.54 14.69
N VAL A 152 9.69 -11.15 13.42
CA VAL A 152 9.60 -12.05 12.28
C VAL A 152 10.72 -13.08 12.33
N ASN A 153 10.44 -14.32 11.93
CA ASN A 153 11.48 -15.34 11.79
C ASN A 153 12.55 -14.88 10.78
N LYS A 154 13.84 -15.02 11.11
CA LYS A 154 14.97 -14.60 10.27
C LYS A 154 14.85 -15.03 8.80
N LYS A 155 14.43 -16.27 8.53
CA LYS A 155 14.27 -16.78 7.16
C LYS A 155 13.17 -16.02 6.40
N HIS A 156 12.03 -15.81 7.03
CA HIS A 156 10.88 -15.14 6.41
C HIS A 156 11.16 -13.65 6.23
N PHE A 157 11.80 -13.02 7.22
CA PHE A 157 12.22 -11.62 7.14
C PHE A 157 13.17 -11.36 5.98
N LEU A 158 14.21 -12.18 5.83
CA LEU A 158 15.16 -12.05 4.71
C LEU A 158 14.48 -12.28 3.36
N ARG A 159 13.49 -13.18 3.29
CA ARG A 159 12.71 -13.39 2.07
C ARG A 159 11.84 -12.18 1.73
N LEU A 160 11.15 -11.58 2.70
CA LEU A 160 10.40 -10.35 2.50
C LEU A 160 11.33 -9.20 2.05
N ARG A 161 12.47 -9.01 2.72
CA ARG A 161 13.46 -8.00 2.32
C ARG A 161 13.97 -8.18 0.89
N ALA A 162 14.16 -9.43 0.45
CA ALA A 162 14.59 -9.72 -0.92
C ALA A 162 13.53 -9.40 -1.99
N LEU A 163 12.26 -9.26 -1.60
CA LEU A 163 11.19 -8.80 -2.50
C LEU A 163 11.18 -7.28 -2.65
N ILE A 164 11.67 -6.55 -1.65
CA ILE A 164 11.78 -5.08 -1.69
C ILE A 164 12.98 -4.69 -2.57
N ASN A 165 12.72 -4.06 -3.71
CA ASN A 165 13.77 -3.73 -4.69
C ASN A 165 13.76 -2.26 -5.13
N ASN A 166 12.73 -1.48 -4.76
CA ASN A 166 12.58 -0.10 -5.22
C ASN A 166 12.98 0.96 -4.17
N VAL A 167 13.54 0.54 -3.02
CA VAL A 167 13.98 1.45 -1.95
C VAL A 167 15.29 0.96 -1.31
N GLU A 168 16.13 1.91 -0.89
CA GLU A 168 17.31 1.60 -0.09
C GLU A 168 16.90 1.17 1.32
N LEU A 169 17.15 -0.09 1.65
CA LEU A 169 16.77 -0.67 2.93
C LEU A 169 17.78 -0.32 4.02
N PRO A 170 17.33 -0.19 5.30
CA PRO A 170 18.24 -0.07 6.43
C PRO A 170 19.16 -1.29 6.51
N THR A 171 20.34 -1.08 7.11
CA THR A 171 21.34 -2.13 7.33
C THR A 171 20.75 -3.27 8.18
N LEU A 172 21.17 -4.50 7.91
CA LEU A 172 20.74 -5.66 8.68
C LEU A 172 21.36 -5.65 10.08
N GLU A 173 20.52 -5.80 11.10
CA GLU A 173 20.88 -5.79 12.52
C GLU A 173 20.45 -7.10 13.21
N ILE A 174 20.76 -8.25 12.61
CA ILE A 174 20.21 -9.59 12.99
C ILE A 174 21.16 -10.78 12.91
#